data_AF-A0A1Z9TZU1-F1
#
_entry.id   AF-A0A1Z9TZU1-F1
#
_cell.length_a   1.000
_cell.length_b   1.000
_cell.length_c   1.000
_cell.angle_alpha   90.00
_cell.angle_beta   90.00
_cell.angle_gamma   90.00
#
_symmetry.space_group_name_H-M   'P 1'
#
loop_
_entity.id
_entity.type
_entity.pdbx_description
1 polymer ?
#
loop_
_entity_poly.entity_id
_entity_poly.type
_entity_poly.pdbx_seq_one_letter_code
_entity_poly.pdbx_strand_id
1 'polypeptide(L)'
;MRKIILTSLIFFLIIFTTFTKNATKELEKEIFLTKENIGKLKNQYDLVLLDYNYLSSPKRLTEFQEEWFDDQLFNTRIDNINKIFFFNGRVLFQSEK
;
A
#
# COMPACT_ATOMS: atom_id res chain seq x y z
N MET A 1 -21.72 -24.76 54.96
CA MET A 1 -20.41 -24.43 54.34
C MET A 1 -20.35 -24.87 52.87
N ARG A 2 -20.30 -26.16 52.53
CA ARG A 2 -20.17 -26.66 51.14
C ARG A 2 -21.21 -26.12 50.13
N LYS A 3 -22.49 -26.06 50.52
CA LYS A 3 -23.57 -25.53 49.66
C LYS A 3 -23.38 -24.04 49.34
N ILE A 4 -22.97 -23.23 50.31
CA ILE A 4 -22.71 -21.79 50.14
C ILE A 4 -21.52 -21.55 49.22
N ILE A 5 -20.45 -22.34 49.38
CA ILE A 5 -19.26 -22.29 48.50
C ILE A 5 -19.65 -22.64 47.06
N LEU A 6 -20.45 -23.70 46.86
CA LEU A 6 -20.95 -24.08 45.53
C LEU A 6 -21.80 -22.98 44.90
N THR A 7 -22.74 -22.39 45.64
CA THR A 7 -23.59 -21.30 45.12
C THR A 7 -22.76 -20.07 44.77
N SER A 8 -21.79 -19.70 45.61
CA SER A 8 -20.87 -18.60 45.33
C SER A 8 -20.05 -18.86 44.07
N LEU A 9 -19.51 -20.07 43.91
CA LEU A 9 -18.76 -20.47 42.73
C LEU A 9 -19.59 -20.36 41.45
N ILE A 10 -20.84 -20.85 41.47
CA ILE A 10 -21.77 -20.75 40.34
C ILE A 10 -22.05 -19.28 40.00
N PHE A 11 -22.27 -18.45 41.02
CA PHE A 11 -22.52 -17.02 40.83
C PHE A 11 -21.32 -16.31 40.18
N PHE A 12 -20.10 -16.56 40.68
CA PHE A 12 -18.88 -16.04 40.06
C PHE A 12 -18.71 -16.54 38.63
N LEU A 13 -19.00 -17.82 38.36
CA LEU A 13 -18.93 -18.38 37.01
C LEU A 13 -19.85 -17.63 36.03
N ILE A 14 -21.07 -17.31 36.45
CA ILE A 14 -22.03 -16.55 35.64
C ILE A 14 -21.51 -15.13 35.36
N ILE A 15 -20.92 -14.46 36.36
CA ILE A 15 -20.34 -13.12 36.17
C ILE A 15 -19.17 -13.17 35.19
N PHE A 16 -18.20 -14.07 35.40
CA PHE A 16 -17.03 -14.20 34.54
C PHE A 16 -17.42 -14.56 33.11
N THR A 17 -18.32 -15.52 32.92
CA THR A 17 -18.77 -15.91 31.57
C THR A 17 -19.48 -14.76 30.85
N THR A 18 -20.28 -13.96 31.56
CA THR A 18 -20.94 -12.78 30.98
C THR A 18 -19.93 -11.70 30.61
N PHE A 19 -18.97 -11.42 31.49
CA PHE A 19 -17.90 -10.46 31.23
C PHE A 19 -17.07 -10.88 30.01
N THR A 20 -16.59 -12.11 29.99
CA THR A 20 -15.82 -12.66 28.85
C THR A 20 -16.63 -12.62 27.57
N LYS A 21 -17.91 -13.02 27.59
CA LYS A 21 -18.79 -12.98 26.41
C LYS A 21 -18.93 -11.57 25.84
N ASN A 22 -19.11 -10.57 26.71
CA ASN A 22 -19.25 -9.18 26.26
C ASN A 22 -17.93 -8.65 25.69
N ALA A 23 -16.80 -8.91 26.35
CA ALA A 23 -15.48 -8.51 25.88
C ALA A 23 -15.15 -9.16 24.52
N THR A 24 -15.42 -10.46 24.35
CA THR A 24 -15.23 -11.15 23.07
C THR A 24 -16.07 -10.53 21.96
N LYS A 25 -17.35 -10.20 22.23
CA LYS A 25 -18.24 -9.58 21.24
C LYS A 25 -17.75 -8.20 20.78
N GLU A 26 -17.18 -7.43 21.70
CA GLU A 26 -16.60 -6.12 21.38
C GLU A 26 -15.35 -6.25 20.51
N LEU A 27 -14.44 -7.16 20.89
CA LEU A 27 -13.25 -7.46 20.08
C LEU A 27 -13.60 -7.98 18.68
N GLU A 28 -14.58 -8.87 18.55
CA GLU A 28 -15.04 -9.36 17.24
C GLU A 28 -15.55 -8.21 16.35
N LYS A 29 -16.29 -7.26 16.95
CA LYS A 29 -16.77 -6.07 16.23
C LYS A 29 -15.60 -5.19 15.78
N GLU A 30 -14.63 -4.93 16.65
CA GLU A 30 -13.44 -4.13 16.31
C GLU A 30 -12.60 -4.79 15.22
N ILE A 31 -12.40 -6.11 15.29
CA ILE A 31 -11.70 -6.88 14.25
C ILE A 31 -12.44 -6.76 12.93
N PHE A 32 -13.77 -6.90 12.93
CA PHE A 32 -14.58 -6.78 11.72
C PHE A 32 -14.45 -5.38 11.09
N LEU A 33 -14.64 -4.32 11.87
CA LEU A 33 -14.54 -2.94 11.38
C LEU A 33 -13.13 -2.62 10.88
N THR A 34 -12.09 -3.08 11.58
CA THR A 34 -10.70 -2.88 11.17
C THR A 34 -10.43 -3.59 9.84
N LYS A 35 -10.90 -4.83 9.68
CA LYS A 35 -10.76 -5.59 8.43
C LYS A 35 -11.48 -4.91 7.26
N GLU A 36 -12.68 -4.39 7.50
CA GLU A 36 -13.44 -3.65 6.50
C GLU A 36 -12.71 -2.36 6.08
N ASN A 37 -12.21 -1.59 7.05
CA ASN A 37 -11.44 -0.39 6.78
C ASN A 37 -10.17 -0.68 5.97
N ILE A 38 -9.42 -1.73 6.34
CA ILE A 38 -8.26 -2.19 5.55
C ILE A 38 -8.67 -2.55 4.13
N GLY A 39 -9.80 -3.25 3.96
CA GLY A 39 -10.33 -3.58 2.63
C GLY A 39 -10.64 -2.33 1.80
N LYS A 40 -11.27 -1.32 2.40
CA LYS A 40 -11.55 -0.04 1.74
C LYS A 40 -10.26 0.68 1.33
N LEU A 41 -9.28 0.76 2.23
CA LEU A 41 -7.98 1.38 1.96
C LEU A 41 -7.24 0.66 0.84
N LYS A 42 -7.28 -0.68 0.84
CA LYS A 42 -6.67 -1.48 -0.23
C LYS A 42 -7.29 -1.19 -1.59
N ASN A 43 -8.62 -1.13 -1.68
CA ASN A 43 -9.30 -0.80 -2.93
C ASN A 43 -8.92 0.60 -3.45
N GLN A 44 -8.79 1.59 -2.55
CA GLN A 44 -8.32 2.92 -2.93
C GLN A 44 -6.87 2.91 -3.40
N TYR A 45 -6.01 2.18 -2.69
CA TYR A 45 -4.61 2.00 -3.09
C TYR A 45 -4.49 1.34 -4.46
N ASP A 46 -5.25 0.28 -4.74
CA ASP A 46 -5.21 -0.43 -6.01
C ASP A 46 -5.61 0.48 -7.19
N LEU A 47 -6.58 1.37 -6.98
CA LEU A 47 -6.96 2.39 -7.98
C LEU A 47 -5.84 3.42 -8.21
N VAL A 48 -5.27 3.96 -7.14
CA VAL A 48 -4.16 4.92 -7.23
C VAL A 48 -2.93 4.28 -7.89
N LEU A 49 -2.66 3.01 -7.57
CA LEU A 49 -1.57 2.25 -8.17
C LEU A 49 -1.80 2.02 -9.67
N LEU A 50 -3.05 1.76 -10.07
CA LEU A 50 -3.41 1.65 -11.49
C LEU A 50 -3.15 2.96 -12.23
N ASP A 51 -3.62 4.08 -11.67
CA ASP A 51 -3.39 5.41 -12.26
C ASP A 51 -1.90 5.74 -12.33
N TYR A 52 -1.16 5.46 -11.25
CA TYR A 52 0.30 5.63 -11.22
C TYR A 52 0.98 4.82 -12.33
N ASN A 53 0.71 3.51 -12.40
CA ASN A 53 1.32 2.63 -13.41
C ASN A 53 0.99 3.06 -14.84
N TYR A 54 -0.23 3.57 -15.05
CA TYR A 54 -0.63 4.09 -16.34
C TYR A 54 0.12 5.37 -16.71
N LEU A 55 0.11 6.37 -15.82
CA LEU A 55 0.75 7.66 -16.05
C LEU A 55 2.27 7.55 -16.13
N SER A 56 2.87 6.60 -15.41
CA SER A 56 4.31 6.32 -15.44
C SER A 56 4.71 5.32 -16.53
N SER A 57 3.79 4.88 -17.38
CA SER A 57 4.13 3.96 -18.47
C SER A 57 5.01 4.68 -19.50
N PRO A 58 6.00 4.00 -20.12
CA PRO A 58 6.89 4.64 -21.10
C PRO A 58 6.15 5.37 -22.21
N LYS A 59 5.05 4.77 -22.70
CA LYS A 59 4.20 5.38 -23.73
C LYS A 59 3.59 6.70 -23.26
N ARG A 60 2.96 6.71 -22.08
CA ARG A 60 2.33 7.93 -21.53
C ARG A 60 3.37 8.99 -21.21
N LEU A 61 4.54 8.61 -20.70
CA LEU A 61 5.63 9.53 -20.45
C LEU A 61 6.17 10.18 -21.72
N THR A 62 6.31 9.43 -22.83
CA THR A 62 6.68 10.00 -24.14
C THR A 62 5.59 10.94 -24.65
N GLU A 63 4.32 10.55 -24.58
CA GLU A 63 3.21 11.43 -24.98
C GLU A 63 3.19 12.74 -24.17
N PHE A 64 3.38 12.69 -22.85
CA PHE A 64 3.46 13.89 -22.02
C PHE A 64 4.69 14.74 -22.33
N GLN A 65 5.83 14.11 -22.65
CA GLN A 65 7.01 14.85 -23.06
C GLN A 65 6.77 15.62 -24.36
N GLU A 66 6.15 14.99 -25.36
CA GLU A 66 5.81 15.65 -26.63
C GLU A 66 4.77 16.76 -26.46
N GLU A 67 3.80 16.59 -25.55
CA GLU A 67 2.70 17.55 -25.35
C GLU A 67 3.10 18.76 -24.48
N TRP A 68 3.94 18.57 -23.46
CA TRP A 68 4.16 19.57 -22.42
C TRP A 68 5.59 20.15 -22.38
N PHE A 69 6.56 19.55 -23.09
CA PHE A 69 7.94 20.01 -23.08
C PHE A 69 8.40 20.38 -24.50
N ASP A 70 9.00 21.57 -24.64
CA ASP A 70 9.54 22.03 -25.92
C ASP A 70 10.81 21.26 -26.34
N ASP A 71 11.50 20.64 -25.37
CA ASP A 71 12.73 19.88 -25.61
C ASP A 71 12.41 18.49 -26.17
N GLN A 72 12.89 18.18 -27.38
CA GLN A 72 12.73 16.86 -27.99
C GLN A 72 13.69 15.84 -27.35
N LEU A 73 13.14 14.79 -26.72
CA LEU A 73 13.91 13.65 -26.24
C LEU A 73 14.14 12.64 -27.38
N PHE A 74 15.36 12.13 -27.47
CA PHE A 74 15.71 11.04 -28.38
C PHE A 74 15.85 9.74 -27.59
N ASN A 75 15.03 8.74 -27.92
CA ASN A 75 15.15 7.43 -27.32
C ASN A 75 16.42 6.73 -27.86
N THR A 76 17.38 6.46 -26.98
CA THR A 76 18.55 5.65 -27.30
C THR A 76 18.59 4.41 -26.41
N ARG A 77 18.88 3.25 -27.00
CA ARG A 77 19.15 2.05 -26.20
C ARG A 77 20.43 2.27 -25.40
N ILE A 78 20.45 1.77 -24.17
CA ILE A 78 21.66 1.82 -23.34
C ILE A 78 22.84 1.09 -23.99
N ASP A 79 22.55 0.02 -24.73
CA ASP A 79 23.53 -0.76 -25.48
C ASP A 79 24.24 0.06 -26.56
N ASN A 80 23.60 1.13 -27.04
CA ASN A 80 24.17 2.02 -28.06
C ASN A 80 25.12 3.06 -27.43
N ILE A 81 25.11 3.23 -26.11
CA ILE A 81 25.95 4.19 -25.40
C ILE A 81 27.29 3.54 -25.07
N ASN A 82 28.36 3.91 -25.77
CA ASN A 82 29.70 3.38 -25.53
C ASN A 82 30.39 4.13 -24.36
N LYS A 83 30.36 5.47 -24.37
CA LYS A 83 31.01 6.29 -23.34
C LYS A 83 30.12 7.41 -22.86
N ILE A 84 30.21 7.71 -21.57
CA ILE A 84 29.55 8.84 -20.92
C ILE A 84 30.63 9.74 -20.32
N PHE A 85 30.52 11.05 -20.54
CA PHE A 85 31.42 12.07 -20.05
C PHE A 85 30.65 13.12 -19.26
N PHE A 86 31.24 13.62 -18.19
CA PHE A 86 30.71 14.73 -17.41
C PHE A 86 31.60 15.95 -17.62
N PHE A 87 31.05 17.02 -18.18
CA PHE A 87 31.81 18.24 -18.45
C PHE A 87 30.98 19.47 -18.12
N ASN A 88 31.50 20.35 -17.25
CA ASN A 88 30.84 21.58 -16.80
C ASN A 88 29.37 21.37 -16.38
N GLY A 89 29.11 20.32 -15.60
CA GLY A 89 27.76 20.00 -15.11
C GLY A 89 26.81 19.38 -16.16
N ARG A 90 27.29 19.09 -17.38
CA ARG A 90 26.52 18.41 -18.41
C ARG A 90 26.99 16.98 -18.60
N VAL A 91 26.05 16.13 -19.00
CA VAL A 91 26.32 14.75 -19.41
C VAL A 91 26.39 14.70 -20.93
N LEU A 92 27.50 14.22 -21.46
CA LEU A 92 27.71 13.97 -22.89
C LEU A 92 27.87 12.47 -23.08
N PHE A 93 27.38 11.92 -24.19
CA PHE A 93 27.56 10.51 -24.49
C PHE A 93 27.97 10.30 -25.94
N GLN A 94 28.77 9.25 -26.17
CA GLN A 94 29.22 8.82 -27.48
C GLN A 94 28.46 7.54 -27.85
N SER A 95 27.71 7.59 -28.95
CA SER A 95 27.07 6.40 -29.55
C SER A 95 28.01 5.76 -30.55
N GLU A 96 28.06 4.41 -30.58
CA GLU A 96 28.61 3.71 -31.76
C GLU A 96 27.59 3.77 -32.91
N LYS A 97 28.13 3.77 -34.14
CA LYS A 97 27.39 3.93 -35.38
C LYS A 97 26.81 2.61 -35.86
#